data_AF-A0A285MZ30-F1
#
_entry.id   AF-A0A285MZ30-F1
#
_cell.length_a   1.000
_cell.length_b   1.000
_cell.length_c   1.000
_cell.angle_alpha   90.00
_cell.angle_beta   90.00
_cell.angle_gamma   90.00
#
_symmetry.space_group_name_H-M   'P 1'
#
loop_
_entity.id
_entity.type
_entity.pdbx_description
1 polymer ?
#
loop_
_entity_poly.entity_id
_entity_poly.type
_entity_poly.pdbx_seq_one_letter_code
_entity_poly.pdbx_strand_id
1 'polypeptide(L)'
;MGQKRDLKVLSTYLDEDERLFLYAPCKLEGKNGIIGVTQNRILFTHKPLMKPAYLDMTIYENIDYVLYTEGTGEGELSIHLNSGDIKYVTSHQLIHLKGVSDIVRMFVNNHQRDLLFRNTFNRKQFLE
;
A
#
# COMPACT_ATOMS: atom_id res chain seq x y z
N MET A 1 2.28 10.66 18.84
CA MET A 1 1.05 10.00 19.37
C MET A 1 0.08 9.48 18.28
N GLY A 2 0.30 9.71 16.97
CA GLY A 2 -0.63 9.27 15.91
C GLY A 2 -0.56 7.78 15.53
N GLN A 3 0.64 7.20 15.45
CA GLN A 3 0.83 5.82 14.97
C GLN A 3 0.11 4.74 15.79
N LYS A 4 0.08 4.86 17.12
CA LYS A 4 -0.64 3.89 17.99
C LYS A 4 -2.16 3.91 17.76
N ARG A 5 -2.73 5.07 17.40
CA ARG A 5 -4.16 5.17 17.06
C ARG A 5 -4.44 4.51 15.71
N ASP A 6 -3.58 4.75 14.73
CA ASP A 6 -3.72 4.19 13.39
C ASP A 6 -3.67 2.67 13.38
N LEU A 7 -2.73 2.11 14.14
CA LEU A 7 -2.62 0.67 14.33
C LEU A 7 -3.86 0.09 15.03
N LYS A 8 -4.35 0.76 16.08
CA LYS A 8 -5.56 0.31 16.79
C LYS A 8 -6.79 0.28 15.87
N VAL A 9 -6.86 1.23 14.94
CA VAL A 9 -7.93 1.28 13.94
C VAL A 9 -7.79 0.13 12.96
N LEU A 10 -6.62 -0.06 12.35
CA LEU A 10 -6.43 -1.16 11.40
C LEU A 10 -6.65 -2.52 12.07
N SER A 11 -6.27 -2.67 13.33
CA SER A 11 -6.46 -3.93 14.08
C SER A 11 -7.92 -4.33 14.29
N THR A 12 -8.89 -3.42 14.17
CA THR A 12 -10.31 -3.81 14.26
C THR A 12 -10.83 -4.52 13.03
N TYR A 13 -10.05 -4.52 11.94
CA TYR A 13 -10.40 -5.13 10.66
C TYR A 13 -9.55 -6.36 10.34
N LEU A 14 -8.72 -6.79 11.28
CA LEU A 14 -7.88 -7.97 11.13
C LEU A 14 -8.66 -9.22 11.56
N ASP A 15 -8.50 -10.30 10.81
CA ASP A 15 -8.95 -11.62 11.24
C ASP A 15 -8.08 -12.11 12.42
N GLU A 16 -8.53 -13.13 13.17
CA GLU A 16 -7.88 -13.54 14.44
C GLU A 16 -6.38 -13.84 14.33
N ASP A 17 -5.95 -14.41 13.20
CA ASP A 17 -4.53 -14.73 12.92
C ASP A 17 -3.84 -13.72 11.99
N GLU A 18 -4.56 -12.69 11.55
CA GLU A 18 -4.06 -11.71 10.60
C GLU A 18 -3.14 -10.70 11.29
N ARG A 19 -1.94 -10.49 10.73
CA ARG A 19 -0.91 -9.61 11.29
C ARG A 19 -0.58 -8.51 10.31
N LEU A 20 -0.45 -7.31 10.87
CA LEU A 20 -0.08 -6.13 10.10
C LEU A 20 1.45 -5.99 10.02
N PHE A 21 2.00 -5.99 8.81
CA PHE A 21 3.43 -5.84 8.54
C PHE A 21 3.82 -4.40 8.24
N LEU A 22 2.94 -3.67 7.55
CA LEU A 22 3.13 -2.27 7.20
C LEU A 22 1.84 -1.50 7.48
N TYR A 23 1.99 -0.28 7.99
CA TYR A 23 0.95 0.73 7.88
C TYR A 23 1.58 2.10 7.62
N ALA A 24 0.90 2.89 6.80
CA ALA A 24 1.31 4.26 6.50
C ALA A 24 0.09 5.16 6.30
N PRO A 25 0.16 6.44 6.70
CA PRO A 25 -0.79 7.44 6.23
C PRO A 25 -0.72 7.57 4.71
N CYS A 26 -1.85 7.59 4.03
CA CYS A 26 -1.91 7.78 2.58
C CYS A 26 -3.20 8.49 2.17
N LYS A 27 -3.31 8.80 0.88
CA LYS A 27 -4.53 9.25 0.22
C LYS A 27 -4.95 8.21 -0.81
N LEU A 28 -6.25 7.90 -0.82
CA LEU A 28 -6.92 7.13 -1.86
C LEU A 28 -8.01 8.01 -2.47
N GLU A 29 -7.98 8.24 -3.77
CA GLU A 29 -8.96 9.08 -4.49
C GLU A 29 -9.18 10.46 -3.82
N GLY A 30 -8.10 11.08 -3.33
CA GLY A 30 -8.14 12.37 -2.64
C GLY A 30 -8.61 12.32 -1.18
N LYS A 31 -9.07 11.17 -0.67
CA LYS A 31 -9.45 10.98 0.74
C LYS A 31 -8.23 10.57 1.56
N ASN A 32 -7.95 11.32 2.63
CA ASN A 32 -6.91 10.95 3.58
C ASN A 32 -7.31 9.68 4.34
N GLY A 33 -6.35 8.81 4.62
CA GLY A 33 -6.57 7.56 5.30
C GLY A 33 -5.28 6.90 5.78
N ILE A 34 -5.37 5.60 6.01
CA ILE A 34 -4.25 4.74 6.38
C ILE A 34 -4.33 3.51 5.49
N ILE A 35 -3.21 3.18 4.85
CA ILE A 35 -3.01 1.87 4.21
C ILE A 35 -2.41 0.91 5.24
N GLY A 36 -2.90 -0.32 5.26
CA GLY A 36 -2.38 -1.44 6.03
C GLY A 36 -2.05 -2.61 5.11
N VAL A 37 -1.01 -3.36 5.43
CA VAL A 37 -0.56 -4.52 4.64
C VAL A 37 -0.43 -5.70 5.59
N THR A 38 -1.08 -6.81 5.25
CA THR A 38 -1.08 -8.05 6.04
C THR A 38 -0.56 -9.21 5.20
N GLN A 39 -0.53 -10.42 5.77
CA GLN A 39 -0.17 -11.63 4.99
C GLN A 39 -1.22 -11.96 3.92
N ASN A 40 -2.46 -11.50 4.08
CA ASN A 40 -3.60 -11.92 3.27
C ASN A 40 -4.07 -10.83 2.30
N ARG A 41 -3.98 -9.55 2.69
CA ARG A 41 -4.57 -8.44 1.95
C ARG A 41 -3.93 -7.10 2.25
N ILE A 42 -4.26 -6.14 1.41
CA ILE A 42 -4.02 -4.72 1.61
C ILE A 42 -5.35 -4.09 2.06
N LEU A 43 -5.28 -3.27 3.09
CA LEU A 43 -6.41 -2.61 3.73
C LEU A 43 -6.26 -1.09 3.56
N PHE A 44 -7.38 -0.40 3.36
CA PHE A 44 -7.41 1.06 3.45
C PHE A 44 -8.62 1.52 4.27
N THR A 45 -8.39 2.44 5.20
CA THR A 45 -9.45 3.10 5.97
C THR A 45 -9.28 4.60 5.95
N HIS A 46 -10.37 5.35 5.81
CA HIS A 46 -10.33 6.81 5.78
C HIS A 46 -10.07 7.45 7.15
N LYS A 47 -9.60 8.70 7.11
CA LYS A 47 -9.41 9.58 8.27
C LYS A 47 -10.09 10.93 8.05
N PRO A 48 -10.84 11.45 9.04
CA PRO A 48 -11.21 10.80 10.30
C PRO A 48 -12.13 9.60 10.04
N LEU A 49 -12.13 8.59 10.92
CA LEU A 49 -13.11 7.51 10.85
C LEU A 49 -14.50 8.08 11.04
N MET A 50 -15.27 8.11 9.96
CA MET A 50 -16.70 8.39 10.00
C MET A 50 -17.44 7.06 10.10
N LYS A 51 -18.57 7.03 10.82
CA LYS A 51 -19.46 5.87 10.82
C LYS A 51 -20.51 6.06 9.71
N PRO A 52 -20.77 5.07 8.84
CA PRO A 52 -20.13 3.74 8.80
C PRO A 52 -18.66 3.83 8.33
N ALA A 53 -17.80 3.03 8.95
CA ALA A 53 -16.39 2.99 8.57
C ALA A 53 -16.25 2.41 7.16
N TYR A 54 -15.49 3.10 6.30
CA TYR A 54 -15.22 2.66 4.95
C TYR A 54 -13.90 1.91 4.99
N LEU A 55 -13.96 0.64 4.64
CA LEU A 55 -12.81 -0.24 4.53
C LEU A 55 -12.73 -0.68 3.08
N ASP A 56 -11.66 -0.26 2.40
CA ASP A 56 -11.28 -0.83 1.12
C ASP A 56 -10.33 -2.01 1.36
N MET A 57 -10.51 -3.09 0.59
CA MET A 57 -9.73 -4.31 0.77
C MET A 57 -9.32 -4.87 -0.58
N THR A 58 -8.05 -5.21 -0.70
CA THR A 58 -7.48 -5.81 -1.89
C THR A 58 -6.74 -7.08 -1.51
N ILE A 59 -7.29 -8.23 -1.90
CA ILE A 59 -6.63 -9.53 -1.73
C ILE A 59 -5.55 -9.65 -2.79
N TYR A 60 -4.40 -10.22 -2.42
CA TYR A 60 -3.26 -10.30 -3.34
C TYR A 60 -3.61 -11.03 -4.64
N GLU A 61 -4.41 -12.10 -4.58
CA GLU A 61 -4.80 -12.92 -5.75
C GLU A 61 -5.46 -12.13 -6.88
N ASN A 62 -6.03 -10.95 -6.57
CA ASN A 62 -6.69 -10.09 -7.54
C ASN A 62 -5.73 -9.06 -8.17
N ILE A 63 -4.47 -9.02 -7.71
CA ILE A 63 -3.47 -8.06 -8.16
C ILE A 63 -2.73 -8.62 -9.38
N ASP A 64 -2.79 -7.91 -10.49
CA ASP A 64 -2.03 -8.27 -11.68
C ASP A 64 -0.57 -7.84 -11.52
N TYR A 65 -0.33 -6.59 -11.11
CA TYR A 65 0.99 -6.08 -10.78
C TYR A 65 0.94 -4.84 -9.88
N VAL A 66 2.06 -4.53 -9.26
CA VAL A 66 2.26 -3.36 -8.39
C VAL A 66 3.31 -2.45 -9.01
N LEU A 67 2.98 -1.16 -9.15
CA LEU A 67 3.89 -0.12 -9.61
C LEU A 67 4.14 0.87 -8.47
N TYR A 68 5.39 1.27 -8.28
CA TYR A 68 5.75 2.40 -7.43
C TYR A 68 6.39 3.51 -8.25
N THR A 69 5.89 4.73 -8.09
CA THR A 69 6.45 5.92 -8.75
C THR A 69 6.82 6.95 -7.69
N GLU A 70 8.05 7.45 -7.76
CA GLU A 70 8.56 8.51 -6.90
C GLU A 70 8.38 9.87 -7.59
N GLY A 71 7.72 10.80 -6.91
CA GLY A 71 7.65 12.21 -7.26
C GLY A 71 8.46 13.06 -6.30
N THR A 72 8.60 14.35 -6.61
CA THR A 72 9.23 15.32 -5.69
C THR A 72 8.37 15.52 -4.45
N GLY A 73 8.70 14.81 -3.37
CA GLY A 73 8.06 14.94 -2.06
C GLY A 73 6.86 14.01 -1.82
N GLU A 74 6.44 13.24 -2.83
CA GLU A 74 5.34 12.27 -2.73
C GLU A 74 5.74 10.95 -3.40
N GLY A 75 5.20 9.84 -2.89
CA GLY A 75 5.30 8.53 -3.51
C GLY A 75 3.91 8.03 -3.89
N GLU A 76 3.78 7.42 -5.05
CA GLU A 76 2.55 6.77 -5.52
C GLU A 76 2.76 5.26 -5.60
N LEU A 77 1.93 4.51 -4.88
CA LEU A 77 1.77 3.07 -5.02
C LEU A 77 0.50 2.81 -5.84
N SER A 78 0.67 2.28 -7.05
CA SER A 78 -0.41 1.88 -7.94
C SER A 78 -0.55 0.35 -7.94
N ILE A 79 -1.72 -0.13 -7.56
CA ILE A 79 -2.09 -1.55 -7.58
C ILE A 79 -3.02 -1.76 -8.77
N HIS A 80 -2.58 -2.57 -9.72
CA HIS A 80 -3.37 -2.87 -10.91
C HIS A 80 -4.14 -4.17 -10.68
N LEU A 81 -5.46 -4.09 -10.87
CA LEU A 81 -6.39 -5.21 -10.76
C LEU A 81 -7.15 -5.34 -12.08
N ASN A 82 -7.68 -6.53 -12.37
CA ASN A 82 -8.58 -6.73 -13.52
C ASN A 82 -9.82 -5.82 -13.49
N SER A 83 -10.25 -5.38 -12.30
CA SER A 83 -11.40 -4.47 -12.10
C SER A 83 -11.04 -2.98 -12.17
N GLY A 84 -9.76 -2.64 -12.32
CA GLY A 84 -9.27 -1.26 -12.34
C GLY A 84 -8.14 -1.00 -11.35
N ASP A 85 -7.54 0.18 -11.49
CA ASP A 85 -6.34 0.56 -10.74
C ASP A 85 -6.69 1.25 -9.41
N ILE A 86 -5.98 0.88 -8.35
CA ILE A 86 -6.05 1.55 -7.05
C ILE A 86 -4.76 2.32 -6.81
N LYS A 87 -4.88 3.62 -6.53
CA LYS A 87 -3.72 4.51 -6.35
C LYS A 87 -3.64 5.08 -4.95
N TYR A 88 -2.57 4.74 -4.25
CA TYR A 88 -2.26 5.26 -2.92
C TYR A 88 -1.12 6.28 -2.99
N VAL A 89 -1.42 7.51 -2.60
CA VAL A 89 -0.42 8.60 -2.54
C VAL A 89 0.03 8.82 -1.10
N THR A 90 1.33 8.80 -0.86
CA THR A 90 1.93 9.09 0.45
C THR A 90 2.78 10.34 0.39
N SER A 91 2.74 11.14 1.46
CA SER A 91 3.63 12.29 1.66
C SER A 91 4.99 11.92 2.26
N HIS A 92 5.21 10.64 2.58
CA HIS A 92 6.39 10.18 3.32
C HIS A 92 7.21 9.17 2.51
N GLN A 93 8.54 9.26 2.66
CA GLN A 93 9.53 8.26 2.27
C GLN A 93 9.36 6.88 2.99
N LEU A 94 8.32 6.70 3.81
CA LEU A 94 8.06 5.45 4.54
C LEU A 94 7.67 4.29 3.62
N ILE A 95 6.97 4.58 2.52
CA ILE A 95 6.63 3.56 1.50
C ILE A 95 7.86 3.23 0.64
N HIS A 96 8.87 4.09 0.63
CA HIS A 96 9.80 4.27 -0.47
C HIS A 96 10.70 3.08 -0.79
N LEU A 97 10.98 2.20 0.18
CA LEU A 97 11.79 1.01 -0.05
C LEU A 97 11.29 -0.18 0.75
N LYS A 98 11.15 0.00 2.07
CA LYS A 98 10.68 -1.08 2.94
C LYS A 98 9.21 -1.41 2.68
N GLY A 99 8.34 -0.40 2.61
CA GLY A 99 6.91 -0.62 2.40
C GLY A 99 6.57 -1.27 1.06
N VAL A 100 7.14 -0.75 -0.04
CA VAL A 100 7.00 -1.39 -1.36
C VAL A 100 7.62 -2.79 -1.35
N SER A 101 8.80 -2.98 -0.75
CA SER A 101 9.41 -4.31 -0.65
C SER A 101 8.53 -5.29 0.13
N ASP A 102 7.88 -4.86 1.21
CA ASP A 102 6.97 -5.70 1.99
C ASP A 102 5.72 -6.06 1.18
N ILE A 103 5.10 -5.10 0.49
CA ILE A 103 3.94 -5.33 -0.39
C ILE A 103 4.29 -6.28 -1.53
N VAL A 104 5.41 -6.04 -2.22
CA VAL A 104 5.90 -6.89 -3.30
C VAL A 104 6.24 -8.28 -2.78
N ARG A 105 6.89 -8.39 -1.61
CA ARG A 105 7.22 -9.68 -1.02
C ARG A 105 5.96 -10.46 -0.65
N MET A 106 4.95 -9.81 -0.08
CA MET A 106 3.67 -10.46 0.23
C MET A 106 2.97 -10.90 -1.05
N PHE A 107 2.93 -10.03 -2.06
CA PHE A 107 2.39 -10.35 -3.37
C PHE A 107 3.11 -11.57 -4.00
N VAL A 108 4.43 -11.54 -4.13
CA VAL A 108 5.24 -12.63 -4.71
C VAL A 108 5.11 -13.94 -3.92
N ASN A 109 5.14 -13.87 -2.58
CA ASN A 109 4.98 -15.07 -1.74
C ASN A 109 3.61 -15.73 -1.95
N ASN A 110 2.56 -14.93 -2.15
CA ASN A 110 1.22 -15.43 -2.44
C ASN A 110 1.07 -15.89 -3.91
N HIS A 111 1.90 -15.40 -4.85
CA HIS A 111 1.72 -15.65 -6.29
C HIS A 111 2.63 -16.71 -6.90
N GLN A 112 3.76 -17.10 -6.29
CA GLN A 112 4.73 -18.10 -6.79
C GLN A 112 4.62 -18.49 -8.29
N ARG A 113 4.72 -17.51 -9.20
CA ARG A 113 4.92 -17.67 -10.65
C ARG A 113 5.01 -16.29 -11.29
N ASP A 114 6.20 -16.01 -11.82
CA ASP A 114 6.50 -14.99 -12.82
C ASP A 114 5.91 -13.58 -12.62
N LEU A 115 6.66 -12.70 -11.94
CA LEU A 115 6.47 -11.26 -12.13
C LEU A 115 7.79 -10.51 -12.30
N LEU A 116 7.87 -9.85 -13.45
CA LEU A 116 8.94 -8.96 -13.89
C LEU A 116 8.96 -7.70 -13.03
N PHE A 117 10.04 -7.52 -12.27
CA PHE A 117 10.32 -6.27 -11.59
C PHE A 117 10.77 -5.22 -12.62
N ARG A 118 9.94 -4.22 -12.95
CA ARG A 118 10.40 -3.00 -13.64
C ARG A 118 10.70 -1.91 -12.62
N ASN A 119 11.96 -1.88 -12.17
CA ASN A 119 12.53 -0.79 -11.40
C ASN A 119 12.83 0.34 -12.40
N THR A 120 11.86 1.22 -12.66
CA THR A 120 12.17 2.51 -13.31
C THR A 120 12.79 3.44 -12.28
N PHE A 121 14.02 3.11 -11.84
CA PHE A 121 14.93 4.08 -11.23
C PHE A 121 15.39 5.03 -12.34
N ASN A 122 14.57 6.02 -12.67
CA ASN A 122 15.02 7.15 -13.47
C ASN A 122 15.88 8.06 -12.58
N ARG A 123 17.10 7.61 -12.31
CA ARG A 123 18.18 8.45 -11.79
C ARG A 123 18.59 9.37 -12.94
N LYS A 124 17.86 10.47 -13.14
CA LYS A 124 18.36 11.65 -13.86
C LYS A 124 19.59 12.17 -13.11
N GLN A 125 20.76 11.54 -13.29
CA GLN A 125 22.05 11.99 -12.77
C GLN A 125 23.27 11.22 -13.33
N PHE A 126 23.24 10.81 -14.61
CA PHE A 126 24.45 10.32 -15.29
C PHE A 126 24.62 10.84 -16.72
N LEU A 127 24.11 12.05 -16.98
CA LEU A 127 24.56 12.90 -18.09
C LEU A 127 24.65 14.33 -17.57
N GLU A 128 25.72 14.59 -16.82
CA GLU A 128 26.63 15.74 -16.94
C GLU A 128 27.89 15.45 -16.13
#